data_AF-A0A377M6R0-F1
#
_entry.id   AF-A0A377M6R0-F1
#
_cell.length_a   1.000
_cell.length_b   1.000
_cell.length_c   1.000
_cell.angle_alpha   90.00
_cell.angle_beta   90.00
_cell.angle_gamma   90.00
#
_symmetry.space_group_name_H-M   'P 1'
#
loop_
_entity.id
_entity.type
_entity.pdbx_description
1 polymer ?
#
loop_
_entity_poly.entity_id
_entity_poly.type
_entity_poly.pdbx_seq_one_letter_code
_entity_poly.pdbx_strand_id
1 'polypeptide(L)' 'MLATQLAARAEMLGINLGTGTRFGLSGAFDRYLRMPFSLESAELEQALLRIKPVWLALNKTAPSVKRSLV' A
#
# COMPACT_ATOMS: atom_id res chain seq x y z
N MET A 1 1.05 9.48 -7.23
CA MET A 1 1.66 8.14 -7.15
C MET A 1 0.70 7.16 -6.47
N LEU A 2 0.63 5.91 -6.93
CA LEU A 2 -0.37 4.93 -6.49
C LEU A 2 -0.21 4.54 -5.00
N ALA A 3 1.03 4.41 -4.51
CA ALA A 3 1.31 4.10 -3.10
C ALA A 3 0.83 5.22 -2.14
N THR A 4 1.03 6.49 -2.50
CA THR A 4 0.54 7.63 -1.71
C THR A 4 -0.99 7.65 -1.62
N GLN A 5 -1.67 7.36 -2.74
CA GLN A 5 -3.13 7.30 -2.77
C GLN A 5 -3.68 6.14 -1.95
N LEU A 6 -3.01 4.98 -1.99
CA LEU A 6 -3.36 3.83 -1.15
C LEU A 6 -3.17 4.16 0.33
N ALA A 7 -2.05 4.75 0.72
CA ALA A 7 -1.76 5.13 2.10
C ALA A 7 -2.82 6.09 2.67
N ALA A 8 -3.15 7.15 1.93
CA ALA A 8 -4.16 8.12 2.35
C ALA A 8 -5.55 7.50 2.51
N ARG A 9 -5.96 6.60 1.60
CA ARG A 9 -7.26 5.91 1.70
C ARG A 9 -7.28 4.84 2.79
N ALA A 10 -6.15 4.19 3.06
CA ALA A 10 -6.02 3.24 4.16
C ALA A 10 -6.10 3.94 5.52
N GLU A 11 -5.54 5.16 5.64
CA GLU A 11 -5.62 5.97 6.85
C GLU A 11 -7.07 6.32 7.21
N MET A 12 -7.92 6.60 6.21
CA MET A 12 -9.37 6.77 6.42
C MET A 12 -10.08 5.51 6.96
N LEU A 13 -9.49 4.33 6.76
CA LEU A 13 -9.97 3.07 7.34
C LEU A 13 -9.34 2.78 8.72
N GLY A 14 -8.55 3.71 9.26
CA GLY A 14 -7.80 3.53 10.51
C GLY A 14 -6.56 2.63 10.36
N ILE A 15 -6.08 2.40 9.15
CA ILE A 15 -4.89 1.57 8.90
C ILE A 15 -3.73 2.46 8.46
N ASN A 16 -2.70 2.52 9.30
CA ASN A 16 -1.54 3.35 9.01
C ASN A 16 -0.54 2.60 8.11
N LEU A 17 -0.32 3.15 6.91
CA LEU A 17 0.65 2.65 5.95
C LEU A 17 1.66 3.75 5.61
N GLY A 18 2.95 3.45 5.73
CA GLY A 18 4.00 4.43 5.44
C GLY A 18 4.31 4.50 3.94
N THR A 19 4.41 5.71 3.36
CA THR A 19 4.91 5.88 1.98
C THR A 19 6.43 5.80 1.94
N GLY A 20 6.99 5.15 0.91
CA GLY A 20 8.43 4.99 0.74
C GLY A 20 9.19 6.31 0.51
N THR A 21 8.50 7.34 -0.02
CA THR A 21 9.06 8.68 -0.26
C THR A 21 9.67 9.34 0.97
N ARG A 22 9.23 8.98 2.18
CA ARG A 22 9.73 9.56 3.45
C ARG A 22 11.17 9.15 3.79
N PHE A 23 11.75 8.20 3.05
CA PHE A 23 13.06 7.61 3.33
C PHE A 23 14.00 7.61 2.13
N GLY A 24 13.57 8.22 1.02
CA GLY A 24 14.35 8.39 -0.17
C GLY A 24 14.77 9.83 -0.35
N LEU A 25 16.00 10.07 -0.80
CA LEU A 25 16.37 11.38 -1.33
C LEU A 25 15.64 11.61 -2.66
N SER A 26 15.21 12.86 -2.90
CA SER A 26 14.63 13.29 -4.18
C SER A 26 13.45 12.43 -4.69
N GLY A 27 12.58 11.94 -3.79
CA GLY A 27 11.40 11.17 -4.18
C GLY A 27 11.67 9.70 -4.48
N ALA A 28 12.83 9.15 -4.10
CA ALA A 28 13.08 7.72 -4.20
C ALA A 28 12.03 6.91 -3.41
N PHE A 29 11.77 5.70 -3.89
CA PHE A 29 10.80 4.75 -3.34
C PHE A 29 9.32 5.18 -3.36
N ASP A 30 8.94 6.11 -4.23
CA ASP A 30 7.56 6.59 -4.39
C ASP A 30 6.51 5.52 -4.75
N ARG A 31 6.93 4.41 -5.36
CA ARG A 31 6.09 3.25 -5.66
C ARG A 31 5.98 2.23 -4.52
N TYR A 32 6.80 2.35 -3.48
CA TYR A 32 6.84 1.39 -2.39
C TYR A 32 6.08 1.88 -1.16
N LEU A 33 5.55 0.92 -0.41
CA LEU A 33 4.80 1.11 0.81
C LEU A 33 5.46 0.32 1.94
N ARG A 34 5.34 0.81 3.17
CA ARG A 34 5.77 0.12 4.37
C ARG A 34 4.56 -0.45 5.08
N MET A 35 4.61 -1.75 5.30
CA MET A 35 3.57 -2.50 6.01
C MET A 35 4.16 -2.97 7.34
N PRO A 36 3.75 -2.38 8.48
CA PRO A 36 4.08 -2.90 9.79
C PRO A 36 3.44 -4.28 9.97
N PHE A 37 4.20 -5.24 10.49
CA PHE A 37 3.76 -6.61 10.81
C PHE A 37 3.93 -6.90 12.31
N SER A 38 3.80 -5.87 13.15
CA SER A 38 3.99 -5.95 14.60
C SER A 38 2.74 -6.39 15.37
N LEU A 39 1.61 -6.56 14.69
CA LEU A 39 0.35 -7.02 15.27
C LEU A 39 0.19 -8.54 15.11
N GLU A 40 -0.77 -9.12 15.81
CA GLU A 40 -1.10 -10.54 15.68
C GLU A 40 -1.60 -10.87 14.27
N SER A 41 -1.35 -12.10 13.80
CA SER A 41 -1.69 -12.52 12.43
C SER A 41 -3.16 -12.29 12.08
N ALA A 42 -4.08 -12.54 13.02
CA ALA A 42 -5.51 -12.32 12.82
C ALA A 42 -5.83 -10.83 12.56
N GLU A 43 -5.20 -9.91 13.28
CA GLU A 43 -5.40 -8.47 13.08
C GLU A 43 -4.84 -8.01 11.73
N LEU A 44 -3.67 -8.55 11.34
CA LEU A 44 -3.06 -8.28 10.05
C LEU A 44 -3.94 -8.77 8.89
N GLU A 45 -4.50 -9.97 9.00
CA GLU A 45 -5.45 -10.51 8.00
C GLU A 45 -6.68 -9.61 7.86
N GLN A 46 -7.28 -9.19 8.98
CA GLN A 46 -8.42 -8.27 8.95
C GLN A 46 -8.06 -6.92 8.31
N ALA A 47 -6.88 -6.37 8.62
CA ALA A 47 -6.39 -5.14 8.01
C ALA A 47 -6.23 -5.30 6.47
N LEU A 48 -5.66 -6.43 6.02
CA LEU A 48 -5.50 -6.71 4.59
C LEU A 48 -6.85 -6.88 3.87
N LEU A 49 -7.81 -7.57 4.48
CA LEU A 49 -9.16 -7.71 3.93
C LEU A 49 -9.85 -6.36 3.76
N ARG A 50 -9.65 -5.44 4.71
CA ARG A 50 -10.20 -4.07 4.66
C ARG A 50 -9.52 -3.21 3.60
N ILE A 51 -8.22 -3.37 3.37
CA ILE A 51 -7.46 -2.62 2.35
C ILE A 51 -7.72 -3.15 0.93
N LYS A 52 -7.96 -4.45 0.77
CA LYS A 52 -8.17 -5.11 -0.53
C LYS A 52 -9.12 -4.36 -1.50
N PRO A 53 -10.34 -3.94 -1.11
CA PRO A 53 -11.23 -3.22 -2.02
C PRO A 53 -10.65 -1.87 -2.48
N VAL A 54 -9.94 -1.16 -1.59
CA VAL A 54 -9.28 0.11 -1.92
C VAL A 54 -8.18 -0.10 -2.95
N TRP A 55 -7.36 -1.14 -2.76
CA TRP A 55 -6.34 -1.54 -3.72
C TRP A 55 -6.95 -1.86 -5.09
N LEU A 56 -7.99 -2.68 -5.14
CA LEU A 56 -8.64 -3.06 -6.40
C LEU A 56 -9.21 -1.84 -7.13
N ALA A 57 -9.81 -0.89 -6.41
CA ALA A 57 -10.33 0.34 -7.00
C ALA A 57 -9.21 1.20 -7.61
N LEU A 58 -8.08 1.33 -6.93
CA LEU A 58 -6.92 2.10 -7.41
C LEU A 58 -6.18 1.39 -8.56
N ASN A 59 -6.08 0.06 -8.50
CA ASN A 59 -5.32 -0.73 -9.47
C ASN A 59 -6.07 -0.95 -10.79
N LYS A 60 -7.41 -0.90 -10.80
CA LYS A 60 -8.19 -0.88 -12.06
C LYS A 60 -7.86 0.33 -12.94
N THR A 61 -7.37 1.40 -12.34
CA THR A 61 -6.95 2.63 -13.04
C THR A 61 -5.46 2.63 -13.40
N ALA A 62 -4.69 1.64 -12.91
CA ALA A 62 -3.26 1.55 -13.12
C ALA A 62 -2.93 0.64 -14.32
N PRO A 63 -1.94 0.97 -15.15
CA PRO A 63 -1.50 0.09 -16.23
C PRO A 63 -1.02 -1.25 -15.65
N SER A 64 -1.44 -2.35 -16.28
CA SER A 64 -1.07 -3.71 -15.89
C SER A 64 0.46 -3.88 -15.84
N VAL A 65 1.00 -4.06 -14.63
CA VAL A 65 2.41 -4.40 -14.45
C VAL A 65 2.57 -5.88 -14.78
N LYS A 66 3.22 -6.17 -15.92
CA LYS A 66 3.63 -7.55 -16.26
C LYS A 66 4.61 -8.03 -15.21
N ARG A 67 4.22 -9.02 -14.39
CA ARG A 67 5.14 -9.73 -13.50
C ARG A 67 6.18 -10.44 -14.36
N SER A 68 7.45 -10.03 -14.26
CA SER A 68 8.56 -10.82 -14.75
C SER A 68 8.70 -12.01 -13.79
N LEU A 69 8.42 -13.21 -14.29
CA LEU A 69 8.80 -14.44 -13.62
C LEU A 69 10.32 -14.57 -13.79
N VAL A 70 11.05 -14.61 -12.68
CA VAL A 70 12.45 -15.04 -12.60
C VAL A 70 12.45 -16.43 -11.99
#